data_AF-A0A1S8WPQ3-F1
#
_entry.id   AF-A0A1S8WPQ3-F1
#
_cell.length_a   1.000
_cell.length_b   1.000
_cell.length_c   1.000
_cell.angle_alpha   90.00
_cell.angle_beta   90.00
_cell.angle_gamma   90.00
#
_symmetry.space_group_name_H-M   'P 1'
#
loop_
_entity.id
_entity.type
_entity.pdbx_description
1 polymer ?
#
loop_
_entity_poly.entity_id
_entity_poly.type
_entity_poly.pdbx_seq_one_letter_code
_entity_poly.pdbx_strand_id
1 'polypeptide(L)'
;TRSYLKAVPVSQYRQHLPSLLDDSAARQLLSTGTPIKAPPSTLWAILDNLFNIKQPTLLQLERFRERKQLLGVSVDQFLGSLRDLAKNLYAVEDRIKI
;
A
#
# COMPACT_ATOMS: atom_id res chain seq x y z
N THR A 1 4.69 -3.45 -14.15
CA THR A 1 5.88 -2.61 -13.85
C THR A 1 6.80 -3.39 -12.94
N ARG A 2 8.01 -3.75 -13.40
CA ARG A 2 8.97 -4.56 -12.63
C ARG A 2 9.58 -3.66 -11.55
N SER A 3 9.20 -3.88 -10.29
CA SER A 3 9.70 -3.06 -9.17
C SER A 3 11.24 -3.17 -9.12
N TYR A 4 11.93 -2.05 -9.31
CA TYR A 4 13.41 -1.97 -9.39
C TYR A 4 14.08 -2.64 -8.18
N LEU A 5 13.43 -2.55 -7.03
CA LEU A 5 13.81 -3.14 -5.76
C LEU A 5 13.77 -4.68 -5.73
N LYS A 6 13.08 -5.35 -6.67
CA LYS A 6 13.13 -6.82 -6.85
C LYS A 6 14.31 -7.29 -7.70
N ALA A 7 15.00 -6.37 -8.37
CA ALA A 7 16.16 -6.66 -9.23
C ALA A 7 17.50 -6.37 -8.53
N VAL A 8 17.49 -5.58 -7.46
CA VAL A 8 18.70 -5.21 -6.71
C VAL A 8 19.06 -6.31 -5.71
N PRO A 9 20.32 -6.80 -5.72
CA PRO A 9 20.81 -7.73 -4.71
C PRO A 9 20.59 -7.17 -3.31
N VAL A 10 20.16 -8.04 -2.41
CA VAL A 10 19.88 -7.75 -1.01
C VAL A 10 21.02 -7.01 -0.29
N SER A 11 22.27 -7.27 -0.70
CA SER A 11 23.48 -6.60 -0.20
C SER A 11 23.57 -5.12 -0.57
N GLN A 12 23.06 -4.72 -1.73
CA GLN A 12 23.08 -3.34 -2.24
C GLN A 12 21.83 -2.55 -1.80
N TYR A 13 20.80 -3.25 -1.32
CA TYR A 13 19.55 -2.67 -0.85
C TYR A 13 19.77 -1.57 0.21
N ARG A 14 20.72 -1.78 1.13
CA ARG A 14 21.05 -0.83 2.21
C ARG A 14 21.64 0.48 1.72
N GLN A 15 22.41 0.45 0.64
CA GLN A 15 23.11 1.61 0.11
C GLN A 15 22.19 2.47 -0.76
N HIS A 16 21.19 1.86 -1.39
CA HIS A 16 20.26 2.54 -2.29
C HIS A 16 18.93 2.92 -1.65
N LEU A 17 18.56 2.32 -0.50
CA LEU A 17 17.29 2.63 0.16
C LEU A 17 17.14 4.14 0.46
N PRO A 18 18.12 4.83 1.06
CA PRO A 18 17.95 6.25 1.40
C PRO A 18 17.86 7.13 0.15
N SER A 19 18.56 6.75 -0.93
CA SER A 19 18.49 7.47 -2.21
C SER A 19 17.18 7.26 -2.98
N LEU A 20 16.36 6.30 -2.56
CA LEU A 20 15.07 6.00 -3.18
C LEU A 20 13.88 6.57 -2.39
N LEU A 21 14.13 7.11 -1.20
CA LEU A 21 13.11 7.74 -0.36
C LEU A 21 13.20 9.25 -0.54
N ASP A 22 12.05 9.91 -0.66
CA ASP A 22 12.01 11.36 -0.53
C ASP A 22 12.29 11.80 0.92
N ASP A 23 12.55 13.08 1.14
CA ASP A 23 12.89 13.65 2.45
C ASP A 23 11.83 13.36 3.54
N SER A 24 10.56 13.27 3.16
CA SER A 24 9.47 12.96 4.09
C SER A 24 9.49 11.49 4.49
N ALA A 25 9.62 10.61 3.50
CA ALA A 25 9.72 9.17 3.67
C ALA A 25 10.97 8.77 4.46
N ALA A 26 12.11 9.43 4.22
CA ALA A 26 13.34 9.22 4.98
C ALA A 26 13.18 9.61 6.46
N ARG A 27 12.52 10.75 6.75
CA ARG A 27 12.22 11.17 8.14
C ARG A 27 11.28 10.19 8.84
N GLN A 28 10.27 9.68 8.15
CA GLN A 28 9.36 8.67 8.72
C GLN A 28 10.05 7.34 9.03
N LEU A 29 10.95 6.89 8.14
CA LEU A 29 11.75 5.69 8.38
C LEU A 29 12.74 5.88 9.54
N LEU A 30 13.35 7.06 9.69
CA LEU A 30 14.22 7.34 10.84
C LEU A 30 13.43 7.39 12.15
N SER A 31 12.21 7.92 12.12
CA SER A 31 11.31 8.01 13.28
C SER A 31 10.89 6.63 13.84
N THR A 32 10.85 5.59 12.99
CA THR A 32 10.55 4.22 13.46
C THR A 32 11.70 3.57 14.23
N GLY A 33 12.86 4.23 14.38
CA GLY A 33 13.97 3.77 15.21
C GLY A 33 14.55 2.41 14.80
N THR A 34 14.23 1.94 13.60
CA THR A 34 14.60 0.60 13.17
C THR A 34 16.08 0.58 12.79
N PRO A 35 16.88 -0.34 13.36
CA PRO A 35 18.26 -0.48 12.93
C PRO A 35 18.30 -0.92 11.46
N ILE A 36 18.98 -0.14 10.61
CA ILE A 36 19.27 -0.44 9.18
C ILE A 36 19.99 -1.81 9.00
N LYS A 37 20.49 -2.39 10.10
CA LYS A 37 21.06 -3.74 10.17
C LYS A 37 20.03 -4.87 10.15
N ALA A 38 18.73 -4.57 10.27
CA ALA A 38 17.67 -5.57 10.25
C ALA A 38 17.70 -6.40 8.95
N PRO A 39 17.19 -7.64 8.99
CA PRO A 39 17.01 -8.44 7.79
C PRO A 39 16.21 -7.67 6.73
N PRO A 40 16.51 -7.86 5.45
CA PRO A 40 15.82 -7.20 4.34
C PRO A 40 14.31 -7.44 4.34
N SER A 41 13.88 -8.64 4.75
CA SER A 41 12.45 -8.97 4.92
C SER A 41 11.78 -8.10 5.98
N THR A 42 12.47 -7.82 7.09
CA THR A 42 12.01 -6.91 8.15
C THR A 42 11.94 -5.48 7.66
N LEU A 43 12.95 -5.00 6.93
CA LEU A 43 12.95 -3.66 6.33
C LEU A 43 11.80 -3.49 5.33
N TRP A 44 11.56 -4.50 4.50
CA TRP A 44 10.43 -4.51 3.57
C TRP A 44 9.08 -4.48 4.28
N ALA A 45 8.90 -5.26 5.34
CA ALA A 45 7.66 -5.26 6.12
C ALA A 45 7.39 -3.89 6.77
N ILE A 46 8.44 -3.20 7.22
CA ILE A 46 8.33 -1.86 7.81
C ILE A 46 7.98 -0.82 6.75
N LEU A 47 8.63 -0.88 5.59
CA LEU A 47 8.29 0.01 4.47
C LEU A 47 6.87 -0.24 3.95
N ASP A 48 6.46 -1.50 3.85
CA ASP A 48 5.07 -1.84 3.52
C ASP A 48 4.14 -1.27 4.60
N ASN A 49 4.42 -1.45 5.88
CA ASN A 49 3.55 -0.90 6.93
C ASN A 49 3.50 0.64 6.96
N LEU A 50 4.62 1.32 6.70
CA LEU A 50 4.70 2.79 6.71
C LEU A 50 4.03 3.44 5.50
N PHE A 51 4.24 2.87 4.32
CA PHE A 51 3.84 3.51 3.05
C PHE A 51 2.66 2.82 2.37
N ASN A 52 2.36 1.57 2.69
CA ASN A 52 1.13 0.88 2.27
C ASN A 52 0.00 1.25 3.23
N ILE A 53 -0.26 2.55 3.37
CA ILE A 53 -1.45 3.07 4.06
C ILE A 53 -2.66 2.68 3.20
N LYS A 54 -3.13 1.44 3.40
CA LYS A 54 -4.43 1.03 2.89
C LYS A 54 -5.46 1.87 3.62
N GLN A 55 -6.34 2.51 2.85
CA GLN A 55 -7.42 3.29 3.45
C GLN A 55 -8.18 2.42 4.46
N PRO A 56 -8.56 2.98 5.63
CA PRO A 56 -9.30 2.24 6.64
C PRO A 56 -10.51 1.56 5.99
N THR A 57 -10.75 0.29 6.34
CA THR A 57 -11.88 -0.48 5.79
C THR A 57 -13.21 0.26 5.94
N LEU A 58 -13.38 1.00 7.04
CA LEU A 58 -14.56 1.83 7.27
C LEU A 58 -14.68 2.98 6.26
N LEU A 59 -13.60 3.69 5.96
CA LEU A 59 -13.59 4.77 4.97
C LEU A 59 -13.89 4.24 3.55
N GLN A 60 -13.38 3.04 3.23
CA GLN A 60 -13.69 2.35 1.97
C GLN A 60 -15.16 1.94 1.90
N LEU A 61 -15.74 1.47 3.02
CA LEU A 61 -17.15 1.10 3.11
C LEU A 61 -18.07 2.32 2.98
N GLU A 62 -17.71 3.44 3.60
CA GLU A 62 -18.43 4.71 3.44
C GLU A 62 -18.43 5.15 1.97
N ARG A 63 -17.27 5.18 1.31
CA ARG A 63 -17.16 5.49 -0.12
C ARG A 63 -17.97 4.56 -1.01
N PHE A 64 -18.04 3.27 -0.66
CA PHE A 64 -18.87 2.29 -1.36
C PHE A 64 -20.36 2.63 -1.22
N ARG A 65 -20.82 2.94 0.00
CA ARG A 65 -22.23 3.31 0.28
C ARG A 65 -22.63 4.64 -0.34
N GLU A 66 -21.71 5.59 -0.40
CA GLU A 66 -21.93 6.90 -1.01
C GLU A 66 -21.96 6.86 -2.54
N ARG A 67 -21.52 5.75 -3.15
CA ARG A 67 -21.46 5.62 -4.60
C ARG A 67 -22.87 5.47 -5.18
N LYS A 68 -23.35 6.54 -5.83
CA LYS A 68 -24.59 6.53 -6.62
C LYS A 68 -24.27 6.45 -8.10
N GLN A 69 -25.14 5.80 -8.87
CA GLN A 69 -25.06 5.84 -10.32
C GLN A 69 -25.42 7.26 -10.78
N LEU A 70 -24.46 7.93 -11.41
CA LEU A 70 -24.64 9.28 -11.94
C LEU A 70 -25.29 9.22 -13.34
N LEU A 71 -26.04 10.26 -13.69
CA LEU A 71 -26.53 10.47 -15.06
C LEU A 71 -25.34 10.52 -16.04
N GLY A 72 -25.41 9.72 -17.10
CA GLY A 72 -24.34 9.62 -18.11
C GLY A 72 -23.30 8.53 -17.85
N VAL A 73 -23.34 7.84 -16.71
CA VAL A 73 -22.52 6.65 -16.45
C VAL A 73 -23.30 5.39 -16.81
N SER A 74 -22.72 4.51 -17.64
CA SER A 74 -23.35 3.23 -17.97
C SER A 74 -23.42 2.32 -16.76
N VAL A 75 -24.38 1.39 -16.75
CA VAL A 75 -24.54 0.42 -15.67
C VAL A 75 -23.26 -0.42 -15.51
N ASP A 76 -22.62 -0.83 -16.61
CA ASP A 76 -21.39 -1.61 -16.56
C ASP A 76 -20.22 -0.85 -15.95
N GLN A 77 -20.06 0.44 -16.27
CA GLN A 77 -19.03 1.29 -15.66
C GLN A 77 -19.29 1.51 -14.17
N PHE A 78 -20.55 1.70 -13.80
CA PHE A 78 -20.93 1.84 -12.40
C PHE A 78 -20.65 0.56 -11.61
N LEU A 79 -21.09 -0.60 -12.10
CA LEU A 79 -20.83 -1.91 -11.49
C LEU A 79 -19.34 -2.25 -11.46
N GLY A 80 -18.57 -1.88 -12.48
CA GLY A 80 -17.11 -1.99 -12.50
C GLY A 80 -16.48 -1.21 -11.34
N SER A 81 -16.89 0.05 -11.16
CA SER A 81 -16.37 0.87 -10.07
C SER A 81 -16.74 0.35 -8.67
N LEU A 82 -17.94 -0.23 -8.52
CA LEU A 82 -18.35 -0.89 -7.27
C LEU A 82 -17.53 -2.15 -7.01
N ARG A 83 -17.26 -2.95 -8.05
CA ARG A 83 -16.44 -4.16 -7.94
C ARG A 83 -15.01 -3.84 -7.51
N ASP A 84 -14.43 -2.78 -8.05
CA ASP A 84 -13.09 -2.33 -7.66
C ASP A 84 -13.03 -1.87 -6.20
N LEU A 85 -14.04 -1.12 -5.74
CA LEU A 85 -14.18 -0.73 -4.34
C LEU A 85 -14.38 -1.95 -3.43
N ALA A 86 -15.23 -2.90 -3.82
CA ALA A 86 -15.46 -4.13 -3.06
C ALA A 86 -14.21 -5.01 -2.96
N LYS A 87 -13.40 -5.08 -4.02
CA LYS A 87 -12.15 -5.83 -4.01
C LYS A 87 -11.15 -5.29 -2.98
N ASN A 88 -11.13 -3.97 -2.78
CA ASN A 88 -10.29 -3.34 -1.77
C ASN A 88 -10.77 -3.61 -0.33
N LEU A 89 -12.07 -3.86 -0.13
CA LEU A 89 -12.63 -4.26 1.16
C LEU A 89 -12.25 -5.71 1.53
N TYR A 90 -12.46 -6.67 0.62
CA TYR A 90 -12.18 -8.08 0.90
C TYR A 90 -10.69 -8.44 0.92
N ALA A 91 -9.83 -7.69 0.21
CA ALA A 91 -8.38 -7.87 0.28
C ALA A 91 -7.79 -7.55 1.67
N VAL A 92 -8.56 -6.90 2.55
CA VAL A 92 -8.19 -6.65 3.95
C VAL A 92 -8.60 -7.80 4.86
N GLU A 93 -9.78 -8.42 4.65
CA GLU A 93 -10.29 -9.49 5.52
C GLU A 93 -9.51 -10.81 5.41
N ASP A 94 -9.03 -11.19 4.21
CA ASP A 94 -8.25 -12.42 4.01
C ASP A 94 -6.88 -12.42 4.74
N ARG A 95 -6.46 -11.26 5.27
CA ARG A 95 -5.21 -11.13 6.04
C ARG A 95 -5.42 -11.13 7.56
N ILE A 96 -6.65 -11.02 8.04
CA ILE A 96 -6.98 -10.98 9.47
C ILE A 96 -7.19 -12.40 10.04
N LYS A 97 -7.21 -13.43 9.18
CA LYS A 97 -7.11 -14.83 9.60
C LYS A 97 -5.64 -15.22 9.82
N ILE A 98 -5.07 -14.81 10.96
CA ILE A 98 -3.86 -15.43 11.55
C ILE A 98 -4.12 -15.57 13.05
#